data_AF-A0A3M2YEU6-F1
#
_entry.id   AF-A0A3M2YEU6-F1
#
_cell.length_a   1.000
_cell.length_b   1.000
_cell.length_c   1.000
_cell.angle_alpha   90.00
_cell.angle_beta   90.00
_cell.angle_gamma   90.00
#
_symmetry.space_group_name_H-M   'P 1'
#
loop_
_entity.id
_entity.type
_entity.pdbx_description
1 polymer ?
#
loop_
_entity_poly.entity_id
_entity_poly.type
_entity_poly.pdbx_seq_one_letter_code
_entity_poly.pdbx_strand_id
1 'polypeptide(L)' 'MCADVTYVEDLGTYKIITLKLAGQLLKVRLQEDKPVPQGQAWISFPGQWLMLYADDYLLEAGPASEVPHA' A
#
# COMPACT_ATOMS: atom_id res chain seq x y z
N MET A 1 1.35 -5.20 -6.59
CA MET A 1 -0.11 -5.41 -6.72
C MET A 1 -0.70 -4.31 -7.60
N CYS A 2 -1.63 -4.62 -8.51
CA CYS A 2 -2.27 -3.63 -9.40
C CYS A 2 -3.50 -3.05 -8.73
N ALA A 3 -3.66 -1.73 -8.76
CA ALA A 3 -4.82 -1.01 -8.23
C ALA A 3 -5.26 0.08 -9.20
N ASP A 4 -6.56 0.37 -9.24
CA ASP A 4 -7.11 1.44 -10.07
C ASP A 4 -6.96 2.78 -9.35
N VAL A 5 -6.53 3.81 -10.07
CA VAL A 5 -6.43 5.18 -9.56
C VAL A 5 -7.81 5.83 -9.66
N THR A 6 -8.41 6.16 -8.53
CA THR A 6 -9.78 6.72 -8.49
C THR A 6 -9.79 8.22 -8.25
N TYR A 7 -8.82 8.74 -7.51
CA TYR A 7 -8.74 10.16 -7.20
C TYR A 7 -7.29 10.60 -6.92
N VAL A 8 -6.95 11.83 -7.28
CA VAL A 8 -5.66 12.43 -7.00
C VAL A 8 -5.89 13.82 -6.42
N GLU A 9 -5.32 14.06 -5.26
CA GLU A 9 -5.33 15.34 -4.56
C GLU A 9 -3.92 15.92 -4.54
N ASP A 10 -3.78 17.19 -4.90
CA ASP A 10 -2.50 17.88 -4.95
C ASP A 10 -2.43 18.91 -3.82
N LEU A 11 -1.49 18.70 -2.88
CA LEU A 11 -1.31 19.55 -1.70
C LEU A 11 -0.05 20.42 -1.79
N GLY A 12 0.46 20.63 -3.01
CA GLY A 12 1.74 21.29 -3.26
C GLY A 12 2.88 20.32 -3.02
N THR A 13 3.37 20.22 -1.78
CA THR A 13 4.58 19.45 -1.40
C THR A 13 4.49 17.93 -1.56
N TYR A 14 3.28 17.39 -1.68
CA TYR A 14 3.01 15.99 -1.96
C TYR A 14 1.58 15.84 -2.49
N LYS A 15 1.30 14.69 -3.07
CA LYS A 15 -0.02 14.33 -3.58
C LYS A 15 -0.59 13.16 -2.77
N ILE A 16 -1.90 13.15 -2.57
CA ILE A 16 -2.61 12.00 -2.01
C ILE A 16 -3.37 11.33 -3.13
N ILE A 17 -3.07 10.06 -3.35
CA ILE A 17 -3.74 9.23 -4.36
C ILE A 17 -4.68 8.30 -3.64
N THR A 18 -5.93 8.27 -4.09
CA THR A 18 -6.88 7.23 -3.71
C THR A 18 -6.84 6.13 -4.76
N LEU A 19 -6.60 4.91 -4.30
CA LEU A 19 -6.52 3.70 -5.12
C LEU A 19 -7.64 2.74 -4.74
N LYS A 20 -8.10 1.94 -5.68
CA LYS A 20 -8.99 0.80 -5.45
C LYS A 20 -8.22 -0.49 -5.69
N LEU A 21 -7.92 -1.23 -4.61
CA LEU A 21 -7.26 -2.54 -4.66
C LEU A 21 -8.24 -3.60 -4.17
N ALA A 22 -8.57 -4.58 -5.00
CA ALA A 22 -9.48 -5.67 -4.62
C ALA A 22 -10.80 -5.19 -3.98
N GLY A 23 -11.33 -4.06 -4.46
CA GLY A 23 -12.55 -3.44 -3.94
C GLY A 23 -12.36 -2.51 -2.73
N GLN A 24 -11.20 -2.52 -2.09
CA GLN A 24 -10.87 -1.66 -0.95
C GLN A 24 -10.23 -0.35 -1.40
N LEU A 25 -10.59 0.75 -0.73
CA LEU A 25 -9.99 2.06 -0.97
C LEU A 25 -8.75 2.25 -0.11
N LEU A 26 -7.65 2.64 -0.75
CA LEU A 26 -6.36 2.91 -0.11
C LEU A 26 -5.95 4.35 -0.40
N LYS A 27 -5.48 5.06 0.62
CA LYS A 27 -4.83 6.36 0.47
C LYS A 27 -3.32 6.18 0.45
N VAL A 28 -2.68 6.72 -0.57
CA VAL A 28 -1.23 6.64 -0.76
C VAL A 28 -0.67 8.04 -0.89
N ARG A 29 0.41 8.33 -0.16
CA ARG A 29 1.16 9.57 -0.32
C ARG A 29 2.20 9.40 -1.41
N LEU A 30 2.17 10.30 -2.39
CA LEU A 30 3.16 10.39 -3.47
C LEU A 30 3.95 11.70 -3.30
N GLN A 31 5.28 11.61 -3.34
CA GLN A 31 6.14 12.80 -3.37
C GLN A 31 5.90 13.62 -4.65
N GLU A 32 6.06 14.93 -4.57
CA GLU A 32 5.79 15.86 -5.69
C GLU A 32 6.60 15.52 -6.94
N ASP A 33 7.85 15.09 -6.77
CA ASP A 33 8.78 14.79 -7.87
C ASP A 33 8.41 13.52 -8.66
N LYS A 34 7.44 12.73 -8.18
CA LYS A 34 7.06 11.47 -8.83
C LYS A 34 5.89 11.67 -9.80
N PRO A 35 5.94 11.07 -10.99
CA PRO A 35 4.83 11.14 -11.92
C PRO A 35 3.59 10.48 -11.32
N VAL A 36 2.44 11.12 -11.53
CA VAL A 36 1.15 10.59 -11.08
C VAL A 36 0.69 9.50 -12.04
N PRO A 37 0.50 8.26 -11.59
CA PRO A 37 -0.03 7.19 -12.43
C PRO A 37 -1.48 7.50 -12.83
N GLN A 38 -1.83 7.23 -14.09
CA GLN A 38 -3.19 7.37 -14.62
C GLN A 38 -3.80 6.00 -14.89
N GLY A 39 -5.07 5.82 -14.50
CA GLY A 39 -5.80 4.57 -14.70
C GLY A 39 -5.37 3.48 -13.71
N GLN A 40 -4.17 2.93 -13.85
CA GLN A 40 -3.66 1.84 -13.01
C GLN A 40 -2.31 2.17 -12.39
N ALA A 41 -2.11 1.71 -11.16
CA ALA A 41 -0.88 1.86 -10.41
C ALA A 41 -0.42 0.52 -9.85
N TRP A 42 0.89 0.28 -9.88
CA TRP A 42 1.51 -0.85 -9.20
C TRP A 42 2.03 -0.39 -7.83
N ILE A 43 1.52 -1.01 -6.77
CA ILE A 43 1.90 -0.71 -5.40
C ILE A 43 2.51 -1.92 -4.69
N SER A 44 3.36 -1.63 -3.71
CA SER A 44 3.97 -2.58 -2.79
C SER A 44 3.73 -2.15 -1.36
N PHE A 45 3.57 -3.10 -0.45
CA PHE A 45 3.48 -2.85 0.99
C PHE A 45 4.84 -3.17 1.62
N PRO A 46 5.61 -2.17 2.07
CA PRO A 46 6.88 -2.42 2.73
C PRO A 46 6.62 -3.16 4.05
N GLY A 47 7.16 -4.37 4.18
CA GLY A 47 6.87 -5.24 5.32
C GLY A 47 7.15 -4.59 6.69
N GLN A 48 8.19 -3.76 6.76
CA GLN A 48 8.54 -3.00 7.98
C GLN A 48 7.46 -2.01 8.47
N TRP A 49 6.47 -1.67 7.64
CA TRP A 49 5.35 -0.78 7.99
C TRP A 49 3.99 -1.47 7.90
N LEU A 50 3.97 -2.76 7.57
CA LEU A 50 2.74 -3.53 7.44
C LEU A 50 2.31 -4.03 8.82
N MET A 51 1.11 -3.61 9.24
CA MET A 51 0.47 -4.09 10.48
C MET A 51 -0.69 -5.01 10.11
N LEU A 52 -0.71 -6.22 10.68
CA LEU A 52 -1.77 -7.20 10.46
C LEU A 52 -2.59 -7.35 11.74
N TYR A 53 -3.91 -7.22 11.64
CA TYR A 53 -4.81 -7.35 12.78
C TYR A 53 -5.71 -8.58 12.59
N ALA A 54 -5.88 -9.37 13.65
CA ALA A 54 -6.87 -10.44 13.73
C ALA A 54 -7.77 -10.17 14.94
N ASP A 55 -9.07 -9.96 14.71
CA ASP A 55 -10.05 -9.66 15.76
C ASP A 55 -9.59 -8.54 16.71
N ASP A 56 -9.12 -7.43 16.15
CA ASP A 56 -8.57 -6.25 16.85
C ASP A 56 -7.19 -6.45 17.54
N TYR A 57 -6.60 -7.63 17.46
CA TYR A 57 -5.24 -7.88 17.96
C TYR A 57 -4.18 -7.67 16.87
N LEU A 58 -3.20 -6.79 17.13
CA LEU A 58 -2.03 -6.62 16.27
C LEU A 58 -1.14 -7.87 16.34
N LEU A 59 -0.93 -8.50 15.20
CA LEU A 59 -0.01 -9.63 15.05
C LEU A 59 1.41 -9.12 14.80
N GLU A 60 2.36 -9.63 15.57
CA GLU A 60 3.77 -9.43 15.28
C GLU A 60 4.21 -10.42 14.19
N ALA A 61 4.96 -9.91 13.21
CA ALA A 61 5.68 -10.77 12.29
C ALA A 61 6.77 -11.51 13.09
N GLY A 62 6.50 -12.77 13.45
CA GLY A 62 7.52 -13.64 14.01
C GLY A 62 8.71 -13.77 13.04
N PRO A 63 9.89 -14.24 13.51
CA PRO A 63 10.97 -14.57 12.60
C PRO A 63 10.41 -15.50 11.52
N ALA A 64 10.67 -15.18 10.25
CA ALA A 64 10.28 -16.02 9.15
C ALA A 64 10.84 -17.42 9.44
N SER A 65 9.97 -18.35 9.84
CA SER A 65 10.37 -19.74 9.99
C SER A 65 10.82 -20.17 8.61
N GLU A 66 12.12 -20.37 8.43
CA GLU A 66 12.66 -21.14 7.32
C GLU A 66 11.96 -22.48 7.37
N VAL A 67 10.92 -22.63 6.54
CA VAL A 67 10.33 -23.94 6.28
C VAL A 67 11.42 -24.78 5.62
N PRO A 68 11.94 -25.84 6.27
CA PRO A 68 12.93 -26.69 5.64
C PRO A 68 12.21 -27.38 4.49
N HIS A 69 12.72 -27.18 3.27
CA HIS A 69 12.34 -27.99 2.13
C HIS A 69 12.88 -29.40 2.41
N ALA A 70 11.99 -30.33 2.75
CA ALA A 70 12.29 -31.76 2.87
C ALA A 70 11.97 -32.47 1.56
#